data_AF-A0ABD0NEX9-F1
#
_entry.id   AF-A0ABD0NEX9-F1
#
_cell.length_a   1.000
_cell.length_b   1.000
_cell.length_c   1.000
_cell.angle_alpha   90.00
_cell.angle_beta   90.00
_cell.angle_gamma   90.00
#
_symmetry.space_group_name_H-M   'P 1'
#
loop_
_entity.id
_entity.type
_entity.pdbx_description
1 polymer ?
#
loop_
_entity_poly.entity_id
_entity_poly.type
_entity_poly.pdbx_seq_one_letter_code
_entity_poly.pdbx_strand_id
1 'polypeptide(L)'
;VLADAVSRLVVEKFSELTDNFTSPHARRKVLAGVVMTTGTDVKDAQVICVTTGTKCINGEYMSDRGLALNDCHAEIIARRSLIRYLYSQLEYFL
;
A
#
# COMPACT_ATOMS: atom_id res chain seq x y z
N VAL A 1 -3.64 -20.64 -4.08
CA VAL A 1 -3.83 -20.55 -2.61
C VAL A 1 -3.19 -19.30 -2.02
N LEU A 2 -1.85 -19.18 -1.94
CA LEU A 2 -1.23 -17.98 -1.35
C LEU A 2 -1.51 -16.70 -2.15
N ALA A 3 -1.34 -16.73 -3.48
CA ALA A 3 -1.60 -15.57 -4.34
C ALA A 3 -3.06 -15.08 -4.23
N ASP A 4 -4.03 -16.02 -4.22
CA ASP A 4 -5.46 -15.69 -4.08
C ASP A 4 -5.75 -15.05 -2.72
N ALA A 5 -5.14 -15.56 -1.66
CA ALA A 5 -5.30 -15.00 -0.32
C ALA A 5 -4.70 -13.60 -0.20
N VAL A 6 -3.50 -13.37 -0.74
CA VAL A 6 -2.87 -12.04 -0.77
C VAL A 6 -3.74 -11.05 -1.54
N SER A 7 -4.21 -11.44 -2.73
CA SER A 7 -5.11 -10.62 -3.55
C SER A 7 -6.39 -10.25 -2.80
N ARG A 8 -7.04 -11.25 -2.19
CA ARG A 8 -8.27 -11.07 -1.41
C ARG A 8 -8.06 -10.13 -0.22
N LEU A 9 -7.01 -10.34 0.58
CA LEU A 9 -6.71 -9.53 1.75
C LEU A 9 -6.48 -8.05 1.39
N VAL A 10 -5.75 -7.78 0.30
CA VAL A 10 -5.51 -6.40 -0.16
C VAL A 10 -6.81 -5.73 -0.64
N VAL A 11 -7.67 -6.47 -1.36
CA VAL A 11 -8.97 -5.96 -1.83
C VAL A 11 -9.93 -5.71 -0.67
N GLU A 12 -10.05 -6.65 0.26
CA GLU A 12 -10.88 -6.51 1.47
C GLU A 12 -10.42 -5.31 2.29
N LYS A 13 -9.11 -5.17 2.52
CA LYS A 13 -8.61 -4.02 3.28
C LYS A 13 -8.86 -2.70 2.58
N PHE A 14 -8.78 -2.66 1.24
CA PHE A 14 -9.16 -1.48 0.46
C PHE A 14 -10.66 -1.17 0.59
N SER A 15 -11.52 -2.20 0.58
CA SER A 15 -12.97 -2.08 0.81
C SER A 15 -13.26 -1.40 2.13
N GLU A 16 -12.66 -1.91 3.21
CA GLU A 16 -12.80 -1.37 4.57
C GLU A 16 -12.39 0.11 4.63
N LEU A 17 -11.25 0.47 4.04
CA LEU A 17 -10.72 1.84 4.04
C LEU A 17 -11.54 2.82 3.19
N THR A 18 -12.44 2.33 2.33
CA THR A 18 -13.19 3.15 1.36
C THR A 18 -14.70 3.03 1.51
N ASP A 19 -15.17 2.70 2.72
CA ASP A 19 -16.60 2.53 3.04
C ASP A 19 -17.28 1.57 2.06
N ASN A 20 -16.74 0.35 1.97
CA ASN A 20 -17.21 -0.69 1.06
C ASN A 20 -17.24 -0.24 -0.42
N PHE A 21 -16.17 0.44 -0.84
CA PHE A 21 -15.99 1.02 -2.17
C PHE A 21 -16.96 2.15 -2.56
N THR A 22 -17.74 2.69 -1.62
CA THR A 22 -18.67 3.79 -1.91
C THR A 22 -17.99 5.16 -1.86
N SER A 23 -16.86 5.27 -1.14
CA SER A 23 -16.06 6.50 -1.10
C SER A 23 -15.59 6.92 -2.50
N PRO A 24 -15.55 8.23 -2.82
CA PRO A 24 -15.01 8.71 -4.09
C PRO A 24 -13.54 8.29 -4.32
N HIS A 25 -12.79 8.03 -3.24
CA HIS A 25 -11.40 7.56 -3.28
C HIS A 25 -11.28 6.06 -3.61
N ALA A 26 -12.39 5.32 -3.68
CA ALA A 26 -12.41 3.93 -4.14
C ALA A 26 -12.13 3.81 -5.65
N ARG A 27 -12.36 4.88 -6.43
CA ARG A 27 -12.13 4.88 -7.87
C ARG A 27 -10.63 4.76 -8.16
N ARG A 28 -10.25 3.63 -8.75
CA ARG A 28 -8.86 3.31 -9.06
C ARG A 28 -8.73 2.56 -10.38
N LYS A 29 -7.55 2.66 -11.00
CA LYS A 29 -7.16 1.82 -12.15
C LYS A 29 -6.26 0.66 -11.71
N VAL A 30 -5.27 0.95 -10.87
CA VAL A 30 -4.36 -0.03 -10.27
C VAL A 30 -4.47 0.04 -8.75
N LEU A 31 -4.48 -1.13 -8.11
CA LEU A 31 -4.46 -1.37 -6.68
C LEU A 31 -3.23 -2.24 -6.38
N ALA A 32 -2.46 -1.87 -5.38
CA ALA A 32 -1.32 -2.63 -4.89
C ALA A 32 -1.29 -2.65 -3.37
N GLY A 33 -0.67 -3.67 -2.79
CA GLY A 33 -0.50 -3.78 -1.35
C GLY A 33 0.61 -4.77 -1.00
N VAL A 34 1.04 -4.71 0.26
CA VAL A 34 2.02 -5.65 0.82
C VAL A 34 1.37 -6.39 1.97
N VAL A 35 1.54 -7.71 1.98
CA VAL A 35 1.03 -8.61 3.01
C VAL A 35 2.20 -9.35 3.63
N MET A 36 2.28 -9.35 4.95
CA MET A 36 3.28 -10.07 5.72
C MET A 36 2.69 -11.39 6.22
N THR A 37 3.50 -12.45 6.25
CA THR A 37 3.17 -13.72 6.91
C THR A 37 4.19 -13.95 8.03
N THR A 38 3.75 -14.46 9.17
CA THR A 38 4.60 -14.72 10.36
C THR A 38 4.79 -16.20 10.64
N GLY A 39 4.14 -17.07 9.86
CA GLY A 39 4.18 -18.52 9.98
C GLY A 39 3.74 -19.22 8.70
N THR A 40 3.39 -20.49 8.80
CA THR A 40 2.98 -21.33 7.65
C THR A 40 1.50 -21.22 7.29
N ASP A 41 0.64 -20.78 8.22
CA ASP A 41 -0.79 -20.57 7.94
C ASP A 41 -1.02 -19.16 7.40
N VAL A 42 -1.76 -19.09 6.30
CA VAL A 42 -2.14 -17.83 5.63
C VAL A 42 -3.14 -17.02 6.47
N LYS A 43 -3.80 -17.64 7.46
CA LYS A 43 -4.67 -16.94 8.41
C LYS A 43 -3.94 -15.91 9.27
N ASP A 44 -2.65 -16.13 9.51
CA ASP A 44 -1.82 -15.20 10.28
C ASP A 44 -1.27 -14.05 9.42
N ALA A 45 -1.67 -13.98 8.15
CA ALA A 45 -1.23 -12.95 7.25
C ALA A 45 -1.83 -11.58 7.60
N GLN A 46 -0.99 -10.55 7.57
CA GLN A 46 -1.37 -9.18 7.91
C GLN A 46 -1.12 -8.25 6.73
N VAL A 47 -2.13 -7.43 6.38
CA VAL A 47 -1.97 -6.38 5.37
C VAL A 47 -1.17 -5.23 5.96
N ILE A 48 0.04 -5.01 5.45
CA ILE A 48 0.94 -3.94 5.91
C ILE A 48 0.57 -2.61 5.27
N CYS A 49 0.26 -2.61 3.97
CA CYS A 49 -0.14 -1.41 3.26
C CYS A 49 -1.07 -1.72 2.08
N VAL A 50 -1.87 -0.71 1.73
CA VAL A 50 -2.78 -0.69 0.57
C VAL A 50 -2.64 0.65 -0.12
N THR A 51 -2.56 0.65 -1.44
CA THR A 51 -2.23 1.83 -2.24
C THR A 51 -2.87 1.76 -3.62
N THR A 52 -3.12 2.92 -4.23
CA THR A 52 -3.62 3.03 -5.61
C THR A 52 -2.83 4.11 -6.36
N GLY A 53 -2.86 4.05 -7.70
CA GLY A 53 -2.27 5.11 -8.53
C GLY A 53 -1.65 4.58 -9.81
N THR A 54 -1.56 5.46 -10.82
CA THR A 54 -1.10 5.13 -12.18
C THR A 54 -0.36 6.31 -12.86
N LYS A 55 0.08 7.28 -12.07
CA LYS A 55 0.61 8.54 -12.59
C LYS A 55 1.85 8.95 -11.82
N CYS A 56 2.72 9.67 -12.51
CA CYS A 56 3.89 10.33 -11.95
C CYS A 56 3.66 11.85 -11.92
N ILE A 57 4.50 12.56 -11.19
CA ILE A 57 4.48 14.02 -11.13
C ILE A 57 4.90 14.64 -12.47
N ASN A 58 4.41 15.84 -12.78
CA ASN A 58 5.01 16.64 -13.85
C ASN A 58 6.34 17.25 -13.36
N GLY A 59 7.31 17.40 -14.27
CA GLY A 59 8.63 17.94 -13.96
C GLY A 59 8.59 19.32 -13.31
N GLU A 60 7.63 20.16 -13.69
CA GLU A 60 7.43 21.51 -13.13
C GLU A 60 7.06 21.53 -11.63
N TYR A 61 6.57 20.42 -11.09
CA TYR A 61 6.17 20.28 -9.68
C TYR A 61 7.17 19.46 -8.85
N MET A 62 8.31 19.07 -9.42
CA MET A 62 9.36 18.38 -8.66
C MET A 62 9.89 19.27 -7.54
N SER A 63 10.25 18.65 -6.41
CA SER A 63 10.77 19.36 -5.24
C SER A 63 12.27 19.14 -5.09
N ASP A 64 13.01 20.23 -4.93
CA ASP A 64 14.43 20.27 -4.55
C ASP A 64 14.69 19.96 -3.07
N ARG A 65 13.65 20.07 -2.23
CA ARG A 65 13.68 19.80 -0.78
C ARG A 65 13.12 18.44 -0.38
N GLY A 66 12.78 17.58 -1.36
CA GLY A 66 12.23 16.24 -1.09
C GLY A 66 10.79 16.24 -0.56
N LEU A 67 10.01 17.29 -0.84
CA LEU A 67 8.62 17.44 -0.37
C LEU A 67 7.57 16.90 -1.35
N ALA A 68 8.00 16.40 -2.52
CA ALA A 68 7.11 15.89 -3.57
C ALA A 68 7.33 14.38 -3.81
N LEU A 69 6.25 13.68 -4.14
CA LEU A 69 6.30 12.29 -4.60
C LEU A 69 6.44 12.28 -6.12
N ASN A 70 7.57 11.80 -6.62
CA ASN A 70 7.84 11.80 -8.06
C ASN A 70 7.03 10.72 -8.80
N ASP A 71 6.84 9.56 -8.18
CA ASP A 71 6.16 8.42 -8.76
C ASP A 71 5.07 7.93 -7.80
N CYS A 72 3.82 8.00 -8.27
CA CYS A 72 2.63 7.58 -7.56
C CYS A 72 1.96 6.37 -8.22
N HIS A 73 2.69 5.54 -8.97
CA HIS A 73 2.22 4.19 -9.29
C HIS A 73 2.02 3.40 -7.99
N ALA A 74 0.93 2.63 -7.93
CA ALA A 74 0.49 1.97 -6.70
C ALA A 74 1.61 1.14 -6.06
N GLU A 75 2.29 0.31 -6.84
CA GLU A 75 3.40 -0.54 -6.41
C GLU A 75 4.59 0.24 -5.83
N ILE A 76 4.87 1.44 -6.35
CA ILE A 76 5.93 2.31 -5.84
C ILE A 76 5.54 2.91 -4.49
N ILE A 77 4.29 3.36 -4.34
CA ILE A 77 3.75 3.85 -3.07
C ILE A 77 3.64 2.71 -2.04
N ALA A 78 3.33 1.48 -2.47
CA ALA A 78 3.29 0.30 -1.61
C ALA A 78 4.66 0.05 -0.98
N ARG A 79 5.73 0.11 -1.79
CA ARG A 79 7.12 0.01 -1.30
C ARG A 79 7.48 1.13 -0.32
N ARG A 80 7.12 2.38 -0.61
CA ARG A 80 7.36 3.51 0.32
C ARG A 80 6.61 3.33 1.64
N SER A 81 5.39 2.81 1.58
CA SER A 81 4.58 2.51 2.76
C SER A 81 5.17 1.37 3.59
N LEU A 82 5.74 0.34 2.94
CA LEU A 82 6.47 -0.72 3.62
C LEU A 82 7.68 -0.18 4.39
N ILE A 83 8.42 0.78 3.83
CA ILE A 83 9.54 1.42 4.54
C ILE A 83 9.06 2.09 5.84
N ARG A 84 7.91 2.78 5.82
CA ARG A 84 7.32 3.36 7.05
C ARG A 84 6.99 2.29 8.08
N TYR A 85 6.44 1.15 7.65
CA TYR A 85 6.20 0.02 8.54
C TYR A 85 7.51 -0.49 9.15
N LEU A 86 8.55 -0.71 8.33
CA LEU A 86 9.85 -1.17 8.83
C LEU A 86 10.48 -0.19 9.84
N TYR A 87 10.42 1.12 9.61
CA TYR A 87 10.85 2.10 10.61
C TYR A 87 10.03 2.00 11.91
N SER A 88 8.71 1.85 11.83
CA SER A 88 7.90 1.64 13.03
C SER A 88 8.22 0.34 13.78
N GLN A 89 8.63 -0.72 13.07
CA GLN A 89 9.09 -1.96 13.70
C GLN A 89 10.42 -1.78 14.42
N LEU A 90 11.34 -0.96 13.87
CA LEU A 90 12.58 -0.60 14.56
C LEU A 90 12.31 0.25 15.81
N GLU A 91 11.45 1.26 15.70
CA GLU A 91 11.05 2.11 16.83
C GLU A 91 10.34 1.31 17.92
N TYR A 92 9.52 0.33 17.56
CA TYR A 92 8.86 -0.55 18.52
C TYR A 92 9.83 -1.45 19.29
N PHE A 93 10.94 -1.83 18.65
CA PHE A 93 11.95 -2.70 19.26
C PHE A 93 12.90 -1.96 20.21
N LEU A 94 13.18 -0.67 19.94
CA LEU A 94 14.10 0.17 20.71
C LEU A 94 13.44 0.78 21.96
#